data_AF-A0AA89BVJ3-F1
#
_entry.id   AF-A0AA89BVJ3-F1
#
_cell.length_a   1.000
_cell.length_b   1.000
_cell.length_c   1.000
_cell.angle_alpha   90.00
_cell.angle_beta   90.00
_cell.angle_gamma   90.00
#
_symmetry.space_group_name_H-M   'P 1'
#
loop_
_entity.id
_entity.type
_entity.pdbx_description
1 polymer ?
#
loop_
_entity_poly.entity_id
_entity_poly.type
_entity_poly.pdbx_seq_one_letter_code
_entity_poly.pdbx_strand_id
1 'polypeptide(L)'
;MDTNVLKAYARALQCLQPGHSLFTAYHQLLWCPGPGSRYRPHHLLGLFGILRHLDITTETVTYHEKGRRNDVIETVYCKNLFLKDRKGTFYIIVCHEDTKVNLKFLKTKLNAHRNFSFATQDDLFKVLNLDGFVTPFCLMFPSTEHVKIVCM
;
A
#
# COMPACT_ATOMS: atom_id res chain seq x y z
N MET A 1 3.11 1.14 -21.37
CA MET A 1 1.72 1.62 -21.33
C MET A 1 1.43 1.95 -19.88
N ASP A 2 1.31 3.24 -19.58
CA ASP A 2 1.31 3.68 -18.18
C ASP A 2 -0.12 3.64 -17.63
N THR A 3 -0.39 2.71 -16.73
CA THR A 3 -1.68 2.64 -16.05
C THR A 3 -1.92 3.95 -15.29
N ASN A 4 -3.07 4.60 -15.50
CA ASN A 4 -3.37 5.88 -14.83
C ASN A 4 -3.33 5.77 -13.29
N VAL A 5 -3.60 4.57 -12.76
CA VAL A 5 -3.39 4.19 -11.36
C VAL A 5 -1.92 4.39 -10.91
N LEU A 6 -0.93 3.96 -11.71
CA LEU A 6 0.49 4.16 -11.40
C LEU A 6 0.88 5.63 -11.43
N LYS A 7 0.33 6.42 -12.37
CA LYS A 7 0.50 7.89 -12.41
C LYS A 7 -0.16 8.57 -11.21
N ALA A 8 -1.31 8.08 -10.75
CA ALA A 8 -1.98 8.56 -9.54
C ALA A 8 -1.17 8.25 -8.26
N TYR A 9 -0.67 7.02 -8.10
CA TYR A 9 0.25 6.69 -7.00
C TYR A 9 1.55 7.51 -7.04
N ALA A 10 2.17 7.66 -8.22
CA ALA A 10 3.38 8.47 -8.37
C ALA A 10 3.12 9.95 -8.03
N ARG A 11 1.97 10.51 -8.41
CA ARG A 11 1.55 11.88 -8.04
C ARG A 11 1.29 12.00 -6.55
N ALA A 12 0.57 11.05 -5.93
CA ALA A 12 0.36 11.04 -4.48
C ALA A 12 1.69 11.05 -3.69
N LEU A 13 2.69 10.31 -4.18
CA LEU A 13 4.05 10.28 -3.62
C LEU A 13 4.87 11.56 -3.90
N GLN A 14 4.64 12.22 -5.04
CA GLN A 14 5.31 13.47 -5.42
C GLN A 14 4.72 14.72 -4.74
N CYS A 15 3.45 14.67 -4.32
CA CYS A 15 2.78 15.73 -3.55
C CYS A 15 3.26 15.82 -2.09
N LEU A 16 4.12 14.90 -1.62
CA LEU A 16 4.85 15.01 -0.35
C LEU A 16 5.99 16.04 -0.45
N GLN A 17 5.63 17.31 -0.68
CA GLN A 17 6.54 18.44 -0.49
C GLN A 17 6.75 18.70 1.01
N PRO A 18 7.92 19.18 1.46
CA PRO A 18 8.16 19.45 2.88
C PRO A 18 7.28 20.62 3.35
N GLY A 19 6.39 20.40 4.33
CA GLY A 19 5.73 21.49 5.07
C GLY A 19 4.23 21.37 5.32
N HIS A 20 3.49 20.49 4.63
CA HIS A 20 2.04 20.35 4.83
C HIS A 20 1.69 19.03 5.52
N SER A 21 1.36 19.07 6.81
CA SER A 21 0.88 17.90 7.55
C SER A 21 -0.64 17.73 7.39
N LEU A 22 -1.06 16.56 6.92
CA LEU A 22 -2.48 16.14 6.89
C LEU A 22 -3.06 15.94 8.31
N PHE A 23 -2.24 16.13 9.35
CA PHE A 23 -2.56 15.92 10.76
C PHE A 23 -3.68 16.83 11.26
N THR A 24 -3.75 18.08 10.79
CA THR A 24 -4.69 19.09 11.29
C THR A 24 -6.14 18.85 10.84
N ALA A 25 -6.37 18.26 9.67
CA ALA A 25 -7.73 18.01 9.15
C ALA A 25 -8.43 16.80 9.80
N TYR A 26 -7.69 15.97 10.54
CA TYR A 26 -8.14 14.64 10.95
C TYR A 26 -8.84 14.59 12.31
N HIS A 27 -8.59 15.58 13.17
CA HIS A 27 -8.93 15.49 14.61
C HIS A 27 -10.41 15.74 14.97
N GLN A 28 -11.28 16.02 13.99
CA GLN A 28 -12.59 16.62 14.22
C GLN A 28 -13.80 15.67 14.06
N LEU A 29 -13.60 14.40 13.70
CA LEU A 29 -14.67 13.47 13.25
C LEU A 29 -14.64 12.07 13.91
N LEU A 30 -14.37 11.98 15.21
CA LEU A 30 -14.23 10.70 15.94
C LEU A 30 -15.51 10.23 16.67
N TRP A 31 -16.07 9.07 16.28
CA TRP A 31 -16.75 8.13 17.19
C TRP A 31 -16.78 6.67 16.63
N CYS A 32 -16.97 5.66 17.50
CA CYS A 32 -16.79 4.21 17.22
C CYS A 32 -18.10 3.39 17.22
N PRO A 33 -18.08 2.10 16.79
CA PRO A 33 -17.72 0.96 17.66
C PRO A 33 -16.56 0.11 17.06
N GLY A 34 -16.09 -1.03 17.61
CA GLY A 34 -16.45 -1.83 18.81
C GLY A 34 -15.34 -2.86 19.14
N PRO A 35 -15.47 -3.74 20.16
CA PRO A 35 -14.36 -4.57 20.64
C PRO A 35 -14.10 -5.81 19.78
N GLY A 36 -12.83 -6.07 19.44
CA GLY A 36 -12.36 -7.28 18.75
C GLY A 36 -11.77 -7.02 17.36
N SER A 37 -12.34 -6.08 16.60
CA SER A 37 -11.69 -5.59 15.38
C SER A 37 -10.73 -4.45 15.73
N ARG A 38 -9.43 -4.64 15.47
CA ARG A 38 -8.42 -3.57 15.60
C ARG A 38 -8.34 -2.70 14.33
N TYR A 39 -9.18 -2.97 13.32
CA TYR A 39 -9.28 -2.17 12.11
C TYR A 39 -10.06 -0.87 12.41
N ARG A 40 -9.40 0.28 12.35
CA ARG A 40 -10.06 1.57 12.60
C ARG A 40 -10.78 2.03 11.31
N PRO A 41 -12.12 2.21 11.32
CA PRO A 41 -12.87 2.59 10.11
C PRO A 41 -12.46 3.96 9.53
N HIS A 42 -11.85 4.83 10.34
CA HIS A 42 -11.34 6.13 9.91
C HIS A 42 -10.24 6.06 8.82
N HIS A 43 -9.51 4.94 8.70
CA HIS A 43 -8.44 4.83 7.69
C HIS A 43 -9.02 4.74 6.26
N LEU A 44 -10.16 4.06 6.07
CA LEU A 44 -10.83 4.00 4.76
C LEU A 44 -11.43 5.36 4.38
N LEU A 45 -12.04 6.06 5.34
CA LEU A 45 -12.55 7.42 5.11
C LEU A 45 -11.42 8.41 4.77
N GLY A 46 -10.29 8.33 5.49
CA GLY A 46 -9.09 9.09 5.18
C GLY A 46 -8.52 8.77 3.80
N LEU A 47 -8.47 7.47 3.42
CA LEU A 47 -8.02 7.03 2.11
C LEU A 47 -8.87 7.60 0.98
N PHE A 48 -10.20 7.40 1.02
CA PHE A 48 -11.10 7.95 -0.01
C PHE A 48 -11.12 9.49 -0.01
N GLY A 49 -10.91 10.13 1.14
CA GLY A 49 -10.71 11.57 1.24
C GLY A 49 -9.46 12.05 0.48
N ILE A 50 -8.32 11.39 0.70
CA ILE A 50 -7.06 11.68 -0.02
C ILE A 50 -7.21 11.41 -1.51
N LEU A 51 -7.77 10.25 -1.90
CA LEU A 51 -7.95 9.89 -3.31
C LEU A 51 -8.87 10.89 -4.03
N ARG A 52 -9.98 11.31 -3.40
CA ARG A 52 -10.85 12.36 -3.93
C ARG A 52 -10.16 13.71 -4.02
N HIS A 53 -9.35 14.09 -3.03
CA HIS A 53 -8.60 15.36 -3.04
C HIS A 53 -7.52 15.39 -4.14
N LEU A 54 -7.04 14.23 -4.58
CA LEU A 54 -6.09 14.07 -5.69
C LEU A 54 -6.79 13.84 -7.04
N ASP A 55 -8.10 14.06 -7.13
CA ASP A 55 -8.96 13.80 -8.31
C ASP A 55 -8.88 12.35 -8.85
N ILE A 56 -8.60 11.39 -7.96
CA ILE A 56 -8.55 9.96 -8.30
C ILE A 56 -9.96 9.38 -8.12
N THR A 57 -10.64 9.11 -9.24
CA THR A 57 -11.90 8.36 -9.23
C THR A 57 -11.67 6.93 -8.76
N THR A 58 -12.51 6.45 -7.83
CA THR A 58 -12.39 5.12 -7.24
C THR A 58 -13.73 4.39 -7.26
N GLU A 59 -13.71 3.13 -7.70
CA GLU A 59 -14.77 2.17 -7.46
C GLU A 59 -14.28 1.11 -6.46
N THR A 60 -15.15 0.63 -5.58
CA THR A 60 -14.82 -0.46 -4.64
C THR A 60 -15.67 -1.67 -4.97
N VAL A 61 -15.03 -2.72 -5.45
CA VAL A 61 -15.65 -4.01 -5.76
C VAL A 61 -15.21 -5.06 -4.74
N THR A 62 -16.07 -6.04 -4.45
CA THR A 62 -15.71 -7.19 -3.62
C THR A 62 -14.62 -8.00 -4.33
N TYR A 63 -13.51 -8.27 -3.63
CA TYR A 63 -12.45 -9.10 -4.19
C TYR A 63 -12.87 -10.57 -4.25
N HIS A 64 -12.68 -11.18 -5.41
CA HIS A 64 -12.82 -12.62 -5.62
C HIS A 64 -11.47 -13.24 -6.00
N GLU A 65 -11.20 -14.44 -5.50
CA GLU A 65 -9.96 -15.17 -5.79
C GLU A 65 -9.82 -15.53 -7.28
N LYS A 66 -8.58 -15.69 -7.75
CA LYS A 66 -8.29 -16.08 -9.13
C LYS A 66 -9.00 -17.39 -9.48
N GLY A 67 -9.91 -17.34 -10.46
CA GLY A 67 -10.79 -18.44 -10.85
C GLY A 67 -12.24 -18.33 -10.36
N ARG A 68 -12.58 -17.33 -9.53
CA ARG A 68 -13.95 -16.98 -9.10
C ARG A 68 -14.36 -15.55 -9.50
N ARG A 69 -13.58 -14.91 -10.37
CA ARG A 69 -13.79 -13.55 -10.86
C ARG A 69 -14.66 -13.57 -12.12
N ASN A 70 -15.59 -12.65 -12.21
CA ASN A 70 -16.45 -12.42 -13.37
C ASN A 70 -16.15 -11.03 -13.91
N ASP A 71 -15.02 -10.91 -14.61
CA ASP A 71 -14.47 -9.61 -15.01
C ASP A 71 -15.21 -9.06 -16.23
N VAL A 72 -16.24 -8.25 -15.98
CA VAL A 72 -17.04 -7.56 -17.01
C VAL A 72 -16.24 -6.43 -17.67
N ILE A 73 -15.19 -5.94 -16.99
CA ILE A 73 -14.31 -4.84 -17.41
C ILE A 73 -12.87 -5.32 -17.34
N GLU A 74 -12.03 -4.93 -18.31
CA GLU A 74 -10.60 -5.24 -18.32
C GLU A 74 -9.91 -4.71 -17.05
N THR A 75 -9.65 -5.59 -16.09
CA THR A 75 -9.20 -5.24 -14.74
C THR A 75 -7.78 -5.76 -14.51
N VAL A 76 -6.88 -4.85 -14.14
CA VAL A 76 -5.50 -5.19 -13.78
C VAL A 76 -5.42 -5.57 -12.31
N TYR A 77 -5.27 -6.86 -12.04
CA TYR A 77 -5.01 -7.38 -10.70
C TYR A 77 -3.54 -7.24 -10.32
N CYS A 78 -3.30 -6.67 -9.15
CA CYS A 78 -1.97 -6.52 -8.56
C CYS A 78 -1.85 -7.36 -7.28
N LYS A 79 -0.64 -7.85 -7.00
CA LYS A 79 -0.25 -8.38 -5.70
C LYS A 79 0.83 -7.52 -5.07
N ASN A 80 0.84 -7.50 -3.74
CA ASN A 80 1.75 -6.67 -2.95
C ASN A 80 2.64 -7.58 -2.10
N LEU A 81 3.95 -7.45 -2.22
CA LEU A 81 4.91 -8.20 -1.40
C LEU A 81 5.55 -7.24 -0.40
N PHE A 82 5.37 -7.50 0.91
CA PHE A 82 6.08 -6.77 1.95
C PHE A 82 7.38 -7.48 2.29
N LEU A 83 8.50 -6.84 1.94
CA LEU A 83 9.85 -7.40 2.04
C LEU A 83 10.73 -6.57 2.97
N LYS A 84 11.73 -7.23 3.55
CA LYS A 84 12.74 -6.63 4.42
C LYS A 84 14.13 -7.05 3.92
N ASP A 85 15.06 -6.12 3.83
CA ASP A 85 16.47 -6.46 3.59
C ASP A 85 17.22 -6.71 4.90
N ARG A 86 18.47 -7.20 4.85
CA ARG A 86 19.22 -7.56 6.06
C ARG A 86 19.69 -6.34 6.89
N LYS A 87 19.55 -5.11 6.38
CA LYS A 87 19.75 -3.89 7.18
C LYS A 87 18.47 -3.52 7.96
N GLY A 88 17.34 -4.15 7.65
CA GLY A 88 16.04 -3.83 8.21
C GLY A 88 15.27 -2.77 7.42
N THR A 89 15.72 -2.39 6.22
CA THR A 89 14.94 -1.51 5.34
C THR A 89 13.76 -2.29 4.76
N PHE A 90 12.58 -1.66 4.80
CA PHE A 90 11.32 -2.25 4.33
C PHE A 90 10.96 -1.80 2.92
N TYR A 91 10.33 -2.70 2.17
CA TYR A 91 9.94 -2.49 0.79
C TYR A 91 8.54 -3.05 0.54
N ILE A 92 7.68 -2.29 -0.15
CA ILE A 92 6.42 -2.80 -0.71
C ILE A 92 6.61 -2.92 -2.22
N ILE A 93 6.58 -4.16 -2.72
CA ILE A 93 6.65 -4.43 -4.16
C ILE A 93 5.23 -4.58 -4.68
N VAL A 94 4.79 -3.66 -5.52
CA VAL A 94 3.52 -3.72 -6.24
C VAL A 94 3.80 -4.24 -7.65
N CYS A 95 3.15 -5.31 -8.05
CA CYS A 95 3.32 -5.90 -9.38
C CYS A 95 2.03 -6.57 -9.85
N HIS A 96 1.91 -6.82 -11.15
CA HIS A 96 0.79 -7.64 -11.68
C HIS A 96 0.75 -9.00 -10.95
N GLU A 97 -0.46 -9.48 -10.66
CA GLU A 97 -0.69 -10.69 -9.86
C GLU A 97 0.08 -11.92 -10.38
N ASP A 98 0.23 -12.06 -11.69
CA ASP A 98 0.92 -13.19 -12.32
C ASP A 98 2.44 -13.00 -12.46
N THR A 99 2.98 -11.84 -12.08
CA THR A 99 4.42 -11.58 -12.16
C THR A 99 5.21 -12.49 -11.22
N LYS A 100 6.14 -13.27 -11.76
CA LYS A 100 7.08 -14.08 -10.98
C LYS A 100 8.26 -13.21 -10.51
N VAL A 101 8.18 -12.72 -9.27
CA VAL A 101 9.19 -11.83 -8.70
C VAL A 101 10.44 -12.62 -8.26
N ASN A 102 11.55 -12.47 -8.99
CA ASN A 102 12.83 -13.06 -8.61
C ASN A 102 13.55 -12.18 -7.56
N LEU A 103 13.47 -12.56 -6.29
CA LEU A 103 14.06 -11.81 -5.18
C LEU A 103 15.59 -11.63 -5.28
N LYS A 104 16.32 -12.56 -5.92
CA LYS A 104 17.78 -12.43 -6.12
C LYS A 104 18.11 -11.33 -7.11
N PHE A 105 17.35 -11.22 -8.20
CA PHE A 105 17.50 -10.16 -9.19
C PHE A 105 16.97 -8.81 -8.68
N LEU A 106 15.82 -8.82 -7.99
CA LEU A 106 15.20 -7.64 -7.41
C LEU A 106 16.14 -6.91 -6.43
N LYS A 107 16.87 -7.67 -5.60
CA LYS A 107 17.94 -7.14 -4.73
C LYS A 107 18.93 -6.26 -5.51
N THR A 108 19.45 -6.78 -6.63
CA THR A 108 20.42 -6.06 -7.47
C THR A 108 19.79 -4.83 -8.11
N LYS A 109 18.57 -4.96 -8.65
CA LYS A 109 17.82 -3.85 -9.26
C LYS A 109 17.54 -2.70 -8.28
N LEU A 110 17.31 -3.01 -7.00
CA LEU A 110 16.99 -2.03 -5.94
C LEU A 110 18.20 -1.62 -5.08
N ASN A 111 19.40 -2.13 -5.39
CA ASN A 111 20.62 -1.97 -4.58
C ASN A 111 20.39 -2.27 -3.07
N ALA A 112 19.62 -3.32 -2.77
CA ALA A 112 19.19 -3.65 -1.41
C ALA A 112 20.29 -4.35 -0.59
N HIS A 113 20.31 -4.13 0.73
CA HIS A 113 21.40 -4.66 1.56
C HIS A 113 21.24 -6.16 1.82
N ARG A 114 22.06 -6.95 1.12
CA ARG A 114 22.02 -8.43 1.10
C ARG A 114 20.64 -8.92 0.65
N ASN A 115 20.21 -10.11 1.05
CA ASN A 115 19.02 -10.75 0.47
C ASN A 115 17.74 -10.22 1.10
N PHE A 116 16.66 -10.21 0.32
CA PHE A 116 15.31 -10.01 0.83
C PHE A 116 14.80 -11.23 1.58
N SER A 117 14.10 -11.00 2.67
CA SER A 117 13.13 -11.91 3.27
C SER A 117 11.73 -11.29 3.19
N PHE A 118 10.69 -12.11 3.29
CA PHE A 118 9.37 -11.59 3.62
C PHE A 118 9.41 -10.95 5.02
N ALA A 119 8.66 -9.87 5.18
CA ALA A 119 8.41 -9.26 6.48
C ALA A 119 7.48 -10.15 7.31
N THR A 120 7.62 -10.12 8.64
CA THR A 120 6.81 -10.93 9.56
C THR A 120 5.44 -10.30 9.84
N GLN A 121 4.53 -11.06 10.46
CA GLN A 121 3.26 -10.52 10.97
C GLN A 121 3.50 -9.35 11.95
N ASP A 122 4.53 -9.47 12.77
CA ASP A 122 4.99 -8.43 13.69
C ASP A 122 5.43 -7.17 12.93
N ASP A 123 6.19 -7.31 11.84
CA ASP A 123 6.58 -6.18 10.99
C ASP A 123 5.35 -5.55 10.30
N LEU A 124 4.38 -6.35 9.85
CA LEU A 124 3.12 -5.83 9.28
C LEU A 124 2.36 -4.96 10.27
N PHE A 125 2.18 -5.43 11.50
CA PHE A 125 1.49 -4.67 12.54
C PHE A 125 2.30 -3.43 12.96
N LYS A 126 3.61 -3.57 13.18
CA LYS A 126 4.46 -2.47 13.70
C LYS A 126 4.73 -1.38 12.68
N VAL A 127 4.85 -1.72 11.39
CA VAL A 127 5.23 -0.77 10.34
C VAL A 127 4.01 -0.34 9.52
N LEU A 128 3.17 -1.29 9.08
CA LEU A 128 2.01 -0.98 8.23
C LEU A 128 0.72 -0.77 9.03
N ASN A 129 0.67 -1.03 10.34
CA ASN A 129 -0.56 -1.01 11.14
C ASN A 129 -1.69 -1.90 10.54
N LEU A 130 -1.30 -3.00 9.88
CA LEU A 130 -2.18 -3.98 9.24
C LEU A 130 -2.00 -5.36 9.88
N ASP A 131 -3.01 -6.21 9.71
CA ASP A 131 -3.03 -7.59 10.20
C ASP A 131 -3.45 -8.52 9.06
N GLY A 132 -2.55 -9.39 8.60
CA GLY A 132 -2.84 -10.47 7.64
C GLY A 132 -2.88 -10.09 6.15
N PHE A 133 -2.76 -8.81 5.77
CA PHE A 133 -2.75 -8.40 4.36
C PHE A 133 -1.79 -7.23 4.08
N VAL A 134 -1.45 -7.04 2.80
CA VAL A 134 -0.57 -5.98 2.31
C VAL A 134 -1.28 -5.16 1.25
N THR A 135 -1.33 -3.84 1.45
CA THR A 135 -1.84 -2.88 0.47
C THR A 135 -0.90 -1.67 0.38
N PRO A 136 -0.57 -1.14 -0.82
CA PRO A 136 0.24 0.07 -0.95
C PRO A 136 -0.44 1.32 -0.38
N PHE A 137 -1.77 1.28 -0.17
CA PHE A 137 -2.50 2.36 0.48
C PHE A 137 -2.11 2.56 1.96
N CYS A 138 -1.41 1.62 2.61
CA CYS A 138 -0.89 1.81 3.95
C CYS A 138 0.13 2.96 4.06
N LEU A 139 0.65 3.46 2.92
CA LEU A 139 1.57 4.61 2.88
C LEU A 139 0.96 5.91 3.40
N MET A 140 -0.35 5.96 3.63
CA MET A 140 -1.01 7.06 4.35
C MET A 140 -0.71 7.08 5.87
N PHE A 141 -0.11 6.02 6.43
CA PHE A 141 0.18 5.92 7.86
C PHE A 141 1.59 6.45 8.18
N PRO A 142 1.77 7.33 9.19
CA PRO A 142 3.09 7.88 9.52
C PRO A 142 4.18 6.84 9.81
N SER A 143 3.82 5.66 10.33
CA SER A 143 4.74 4.54 10.58
C SER A 143 5.40 3.96 9.32
N THR A 144 4.94 4.34 8.13
CA THR A 144 5.44 3.84 6.85
C THR A 144 6.41 4.80 6.14
N GLU A 145 6.77 5.94 6.74
CA GLU A 145 7.69 6.94 6.16
C GLU A 145 9.01 6.33 5.62
N HIS A 146 9.52 5.28 6.29
CA HIS A 146 10.77 4.61 5.92
C HIS A 146 10.59 3.39 5.00
N VAL A 147 9.36 3.13 4.51
CA VAL A 147 9.03 2.02 3.62
C VAL A 147 9.18 2.45 2.16
N LYS A 148 9.98 1.72 1.39
CA LYS A 148 10.20 2.00 -0.03
C LYS A 148 9.18 1.28 -0.90
N ILE A 149 8.34 2.02 -1.63
CA ILE A 149 7.46 1.42 -2.64
C ILE A 149 8.17 1.25 -3.98
N VAL A 150 7.93 0.10 -4.62
CA VAL A 150 8.47 -0.27 -5.93
C VAL A 150 7.36 -0.84 -6.77
N CYS A 151 7.03 -0.18 -7.88
CA CYS A 151 6.11 -0.68 -8.88
C CYS A 151 6.89 -1.33 -10.03
N MET A 152 6.47 -2.52 -10.48
CA MET A 152 7.13 -3.29 -11.54
C MET A 152 6.21 -4.24 -12.32
#